data_AF-A0A3E0U7L6-F1
#
_entry.id   AF-A0A3E0U7L6-F1
#
_cell.length_a   1.000
_cell.length_b   1.000
_cell.length_c   1.000
_cell.angle_alpha   90.00
_cell.angle_beta   90.00
_cell.angle_gamma   90.00
#
_symmetry.space_group_name_H-M   'P 1'
#
loop_
_entity.id
_entity.type
_entity.pdbx_description
1 polymer ?
#
loop_
_entity_poly.entity_id
_entity_poly.type
_entity_poly.pdbx_seq_one_letter_code
_entity_poly.pdbx_strand_id
1 'polypeptide(L)'
;MINTYKYNAEDNVLEVTQAESKSLEDIKRVMSANKPIAVVDKFIELYLLTLDSEQEAADKWYEQYLLVENSDPTEQREIVTETDSDGGEQSRTLPNAYEVALAARHELEASHAWLKSLRGIEAQERPVFVADVEQWKLDNKSLMSSYLKRQGVKINDVFVSLTESQQNGIAAIKQGLDLAEKHGRTILPINFNAETPTGNQWIKFDTIDEFEMFALQFMAARQVFY
;
A
#
# COMPACT_ATOMS: atom_id res chain seq x y z
N MET A 1 -4.48 8.57 7.52
CA MET A 1 -3.89 8.47 8.86
C MET A 1 -4.55 7.28 9.54
N ILE A 2 -3.82 6.61 10.43
CA ILE A 2 -4.36 5.49 11.23
C ILE A 2 -4.41 5.96 12.68
N ASN A 3 -5.54 5.77 13.35
CA ASN A 3 -5.65 6.09 14.76
C ASN A 3 -5.12 4.94 15.62
N THR A 4 -4.54 5.27 16.76
CA THR A 4 -4.19 4.31 17.80
C THR A 4 -4.88 4.74 19.07
N TYR A 5 -5.46 3.78 19.76
CA TYR A 5 -6.32 3.99 20.92
C TYR A 5 -5.70 3.32 22.12
N LYS A 6 -5.52 4.07 23.21
CA LYS A 6 -5.01 3.54 24.46
C LYS A 6 -5.75 4.15 25.62
N TYR A 7 -6.36 3.32 26.45
CA TYR A 7 -6.96 3.81 27.68
C TYR A 7 -5.88 4.03 28.75
N ASN A 8 -5.84 5.23 29.31
CA ASN A 8 -5.00 5.60 30.43
C ASN A 8 -5.83 5.49 31.72
N ALA A 9 -5.50 4.49 32.53
CA ALA A 9 -6.22 4.18 33.76
C ALA A 9 -5.94 5.17 34.91
N GLU A 10 -4.81 5.88 34.88
CA GLU A 10 -4.46 6.86 35.91
C GLU A 10 -5.33 8.11 35.76
N ASP A 11 -5.49 8.58 34.52
CA ASP A 11 -6.26 9.77 34.20
C ASP A 11 -7.73 9.49 33.87
N ASN A 12 -8.11 8.21 33.74
CA ASN A 12 -9.45 7.77 33.29
C ASN A 12 -9.83 8.39 31.93
N VAL A 13 -8.88 8.45 31.00
CA VAL A 13 -9.04 9.06 29.67
C VAL A 13 -8.61 8.09 28.58
N LEU A 14 -9.35 8.09 27.47
CA LEU A 14 -8.93 7.44 26.23
C LEU A 14 -7.98 8.36 25.45
N GLU A 15 -6.73 7.94 25.33
CA GLU A 15 -5.73 8.61 24.50
C GLU A 15 -5.86 8.15 23.05
N VAL A 16 -5.93 9.12 22.14
CA VAL A 16 -5.99 8.86 20.69
C VAL A 16 -4.79 9.51 20.02
N THR A 17 -3.97 8.69 19.36
CA THR A 17 -2.81 9.17 18.60
C THR A 17 -3.00 8.85 17.13
N GLN A 18 -2.70 9.82 16.26
CA GLN A 18 -2.73 9.64 14.81
C GLN A 18 -1.34 9.33 14.28
N ALA A 19 -1.24 8.23 13.55
CA ALA A 19 -0.06 7.84 12.80
C ALA A 19 -0.25 8.17 11.31
N GLU A 20 0.86 8.54 10.65
CA GLU A 20 0.87 8.64 9.20
C GLU A 20 0.59 7.29 8.56
N SER A 21 -0.29 7.29 7.57
CA SER A 21 -0.50 6.16 6.67
C SER A 21 -0.14 6.56 5.25
N LYS A 22 -0.06 5.58 4.34
CA LYS A 22 0.17 5.83 2.91
C LYS A 22 -0.96 5.24 2.09
N SER A 23 -1.22 5.87 0.95
CA SER A 23 -2.17 5.38 -0.05
C SER A 23 -1.48 4.51 -1.10
N LEU A 24 -2.28 3.78 -1.88
CA LEU A 24 -1.78 3.08 -3.07
C LEU A 24 -1.11 4.03 -4.08
N GLU A 25 -1.62 5.26 -4.21
CA GLU A 25 -1.01 6.27 -5.07
C GLU A 25 0.36 6.74 -4.56
N ASP A 26 0.55 6.80 -3.24
CA ASP A 26 1.87 7.08 -2.65
C ASP A 26 2.88 5.98 -3.00
N ILE A 27 2.46 4.71 -2.97
CA ILE A 27 3.30 3.56 -3.40
C ILE A 27 3.68 3.72 -4.88
N LYS A 28 2.69 3.93 -5.76
CA LYS A 28 2.93 4.13 -7.19
C LYS A 28 3.86 5.31 -7.45
N ARG A 29 3.73 6.39 -6.67
CA ARG A 29 4.61 7.57 -6.76
C ARG A 29 6.04 7.24 -6.40
N VAL A 30 6.30 6.55 -5.27
CA VAL A 30 7.68 6.20 -4.88
C VAL A 30 8.31 5.19 -5.84
N MET A 31 7.53 4.26 -6.39
CA MET A 31 7.97 3.35 -7.44
C MET A 31 8.29 4.07 -8.74
N SER A 32 7.50 5.07 -9.12
CA SER A 32 7.73 5.87 -10.34
C SER A 32 8.91 6.81 -10.20
N ALA A 33 9.16 7.31 -8.99
CA ALA A 33 10.38 8.02 -8.61
C ALA A 33 11.59 7.08 -8.41
N ASN A 34 11.43 5.79 -8.74
CA ASN A 34 12.47 4.77 -8.72
C ASN A 34 13.21 4.66 -7.38
N LYS A 35 12.50 4.87 -6.26
CA LYS A 35 13.07 4.75 -4.92
C LYS A 35 13.53 3.31 -4.65
N PRO A 36 14.52 3.09 -3.75
CA PRO A 36 14.98 1.76 -3.40
C PRO A 36 13.86 0.87 -2.85
N ILE A 37 13.98 -0.45 -3.03
CA ILE A 37 12.95 -1.42 -2.62
C ILE A 37 12.60 -1.30 -1.13
N ALA A 38 13.59 -1.08 -0.26
CA ALA A 38 13.35 -0.89 1.18
C ALA A 38 12.41 0.29 1.49
N VAL A 39 12.47 1.36 0.68
CA VAL A 39 11.55 2.51 0.82
C VAL A 39 10.16 2.13 0.31
N VAL A 40 10.08 1.42 -0.81
CA VAL A 40 8.80 0.94 -1.36
C VAL A 40 8.12 -0.01 -0.38
N ASP A 41 8.86 -0.96 0.20
CA ASP A 41 8.38 -1.91 1.20
C ASP A 41 7.82 -1.17 2.42
N LYS A 42 8.50 -0.12 2.89
CA LYS A 42 7.97 0.68 4.00
C LYS A 42 6.66 1.40 3.65
N PHE A 43 6.51 1.87 2.41
CA PHE A 43 5.25 2.46 1.95
C PHE A 43 4.14 1.42 1.81
N ILE A 44 4.46 0.19 1.39
CA ILE A 44 3.52 -0.93 1.35
C ILE A 44 3.07 -1.27 2.78
N GLU A 45 3.99 -1.41 3.74
CA GLU A 45 3.63 -1.65 5.15
C GLU A 45 2.64 -0.61 5.67
N LEU A 46 2.94 0.68 5.48
CA LEU A 46 2.08 1.78 5.94
C LEU A 46 0.72 1.85 5.23
N TYR A 47 0.63 1.33 4.01
CA TYR A 47 -0.63 1.19 3.30
C TYR A 47 -1.43 -0.01 3.79
N LEU A 48 -0.78 -1.16 4.01
CA LEU A 48 -1.42 -2.38 4.50
C LEU A 48 -2.07 -2.15 5.86
N LEU A 49 -1.44 -1.35 6.74
CA LEU A 49 -2.05 -0.98 8.02
C LEU A 49 -3.40 -0.23 7.89
N THR A 50 -3.69 0.38 6.73
CA THR A 50 -5.01 1.01 6.47
C THR A 50 -6.10 -0.01 6.10
N LEU A 51 -5.70 -1.26 5.85
CA LEU A 51 -6.61 -2.35 5.48
C LEU A 51 -6.96 -3.24 6.68
N ASP A 52 -6.49 -2.89 7.88
CA ASP A 52 -6.81 -3.60 9.10
C ASP A 52 -8.29 -3.40 9.48
N SER A 53 -9.10 -4.46 9.36
CA SER A 53 -10.52 -4.42 9.72
C SER A 53 -10.75 -4.15 11.21
N GLU A 54 -9.82 -4.56 12.08
CA GLU A 54 -9.93 -4.27 13.51
C GLU A 54 -9.71 -2.77 13.78
N GLN A 55 -8.93 -2.09 12.93
CA GLN A 55 -8.79 -0.64 13.01
C GLN A 55 -10.09 0.07 12.65
N GLU A 56 -10.81 -0.39 11.62
CA GLU A 56 -12.11 0.17 11.24
C GLU A 56 -13.14 0.01 12.38
N ALA A 57 -13.16 -1.15 13.04
CA ALA A 57 -14.01 -1.38 14.21
C ALA A 57 -13.67 -0.43 15.36
N ALA A 58 -12.38 -0.18 15.61
CA ALA A 58 -11.91 0.76 16.64
C ALA A 58 -12.31 2.21 16.33
N ASP A 59 -12.16 2.64 15.07
CA ASP A 59 -12.54 3.98 14.63
C ASP A 59 -14.06 4.21 14.79
N LYS A 60 -14.88 3.25 14.34
CA LYS A 60 -16.34 3.29 14.52
C LYS A 60 -16.72 3.31 16.01
N TRP A 61 -16.05 2.49 16.82
CA TRP A 61 -16.29 2.47 18.26
C TRP A 61 -15.96 3.82 18.91
N TYR A 62 -14.86 4.46 18.50
CA TYR A 62 -14.46 5.76 19.01
C TYR A 62 -15.45 6.87 18.62
N GLU A 63 -15.99 6.83 17.41
CA GLU A 63 -17.08 7.73 17.00
C GLU A 63 -18.31 7.57 17.92
N GLN A 64 -18.71 6.33 18.22
CA GLN A 64 -19.82 6.09 19.15
C GLN A 64 -19.49 6.52 20.58
N TYR A 65 -18.24 6.32 21.03
CA TYR A 65 -17.77 6.81 22.32
C TYR A 65 -17.91 8.33 22.43
N LEU A 66 -17.46 9.09 21.42
CA LEU A 66 -17.61 10.55 21.41
C LEU A 66 -19.08 10.97 21.40
N LEU A 67 -19.96 10.26 20.67
CA LEU A 67 -21.38 10.54 20.69
C LEU A 67 -21.99 10.30 22.07
N VAL A 68 -21.63 9.22 22.76
CA VAL A 68 -22.08 8.94 24.13
C VAL A 68 -21.62 10.02 25.10
N GLU A 69 -20.35 10.46 25.04
CA GLU A 69 -19.81 11.50 25.92
C GLU A 69 -20.42 12.88 25.68
N ASN A 70 -20.81 13.19 24.44
CA ASN A 70 -21.32 14.51 24.07
C ASN A 70 -22.86 14.61 24.00
N SER A 71 -23.59 13.49 24.11
CA SER A 71 -25.06 13.48 24.09
C SER A 71 -25.63 13.59 25.50
N ASP A 72 -26.79 14.23 25.64
CA ASP A 72 -27.52 14.28 26.91
C ASP A 72 -28.33 12.99 27.11
N PRO A 73 -28.01 12.15 28.11
CA PRO A 73 -28.78 10.93 28.38
C PRO A 73 -30.24 11.20 28.78
N THR A 74 -30.55 12.43 29.20
CA THR A 74 -31.88 12.87 29.63
C THR A 74 -32.65 13.60 28.54
N GLU A 75 -32.09 13.73 27.34
CA GLU A 75 -32.76 14.35 26.19
C GLU A 75 -34.15 13.74 25.96
N GLN A 76 -35.13 14.61 25.68
CA GLN A 76 -36.51 14.20 25.46
C GLN A 76 -36.60 13.24 24.28
N ARG A 77 -37.29 12.12 24.51
CA ARG A 77 -37.50 11.09 23.49
C ARG A 77 -38.66 11.47 22.58
N GLU A 78 -38.50 11.19 21.29
CA GLU A 78 -39.57 11.34 20.32
C GLU A 78 -40.61 10.24 20.52
N ILE A 79 -41.89 10.60 20.47
CA ILE A 79 -43.01 9.65 20.51
C ILE A 79 -43.65 9.67 19.12
N VAL A 80 -43.64 8.52 18.46
CA VAL A 80 -44.28 8.33 17.16
C VAL A 80 -45.57 7.56 17.37
N THR A 81 -46.68 8.12 16.90
CA THR A 81 -47.98 7.44 16.89
C THR A 81 -48.32 7.01 15.46
N GLU A 82 -48.58 5.72 15.28
CA GLU A 82 -48.94 5.10 14.00
C GLU A 82 -50.34 4.49 14.12
N THR A 83 -51.16 4.62 13.08
CA THR A 83 -52.47 3.99 13.01
C THR A 83 -52.34 2.62 12.36
N ASP A 84 -52.79 1.57 13.04
CA ASP A 84 -52.79 0.20 12.52
C ASP A 84 -53.85 -0.03 11.44
N SER A 85 -53.84 -1.22 10.83
CA SER A 85 -54.76 -1.61 9.75
C SER A 85 -56.23 -1.66 10.16
N ASP A 86 -56.51 -1.67 11.47
CA ASP A 86 -57.86 -1.71 12.03
C ASP A 86 -58.32 -0.32 12.53
N GLY A 87 -57.50 0.72 12.33
CA GLY A 87 -57.79 2.10 12.75
C GLY A 87 -57.43 2.41 14.21
N GLY A 88 -56.73 1.51 14.90
CA GLY A 88 -56.22 1.71 16.25
C GLY A 88 -54.91 2.52 16.26
N GLU A 89 -54.78 3.47 17.18
CA GLU A 89 -53.52 4.21 17.36
C GLU A 89 -52.56 3.43 18.27
N GLN A 90 -51.32 3.25 17.81
CA GLN A 90 -50.22 2.70 18.59
C GLN A 90 -49.11 3.73 18.68
N SER A 91 -48.69 4.08 19.89
CA SER A 91 -47.53 4.95 20.11
C SER A 91 -46.31 4.14 20.52
N ARG A 92 -45.15 4.49 19.95
CA ARG A 92 -43.83 4.02 20.39
C ARG A 92 -42.91 5.19 20.70
N THR A 93 -42.10 5.03 21.73
CA THR A 93 -41.04 5.99 22.06
C THR A 93 -39.75 5.57 21.36
N LEU A 94 -39.17 6.47 20.59
CA LEU A 94 -37.88 6.25 19.93
C LEU A 94 -36.72 6.51 20.90
N PRO A 95 -35.59 5.79 20.74
CA PRO A 95 -34.39 6.06 21.53
C PRO A 95 -33.83 7.44 21.18
N ASN A 96 -33.27 8.14 22.18
CA ASN A 96 -32.55 9.40 21.94
C ASN A 96 -31.12 9.13 21.40
N ALA A 97 -30.38 10.20 21.05
CA ALA A 97 -29.05 10.08 20.45
C ALA A 97 -28.06 9.32 21.33
N TYR A 98 -28.09 9.57 22.65
CA TYR A 98 -27.27 8.85 23.63
C TYR A 98 -27.56 7.34 23.61
N GLU A 99 -28.84 6.95 23.65
CA GLU A 99 -29.26 5.54 23.66
C GLU A 99 -28.87 4.82 22.36
N VAL A 100 -29.03 5.49 21.21
CA VAL A 100 -28.61 4.96 19.91
C VAL A 100 -27.09 4.73 19.87
N ALA A 101 -26.30 5.72 20.27
CA ALA A 101 -24.84 5.60 20.27
C ALA A 101 -24.33 4.54 21.26
N LEU A 102 -24.95 4.47 22.45
CA LEU A 102 -24.62 3.47 23.46
C LEU A 102 -24.93 2.05 22.97
N ALA A 103 -26.09 1.85 22.32
CA ALA A 103 -26.47 0.57 21.73
C ALA A 103 -25.51 0.15 20.62
N ALA A 104 -25.18 1.06 19.69
CA ALA A 104 -24.23 0.80 18.60
C ALA A 104 -22.84 0.45 19.15
N ARG A 105 -22.37 1.14 20.20
CA ARG A 105 -21.11 0.82 20.88
C ARG A 105 -21.14 -0.60 21.48
N HIS A 106 -22.22 -0.95 22.17
CA HIS A 106 -22.37 -2.29 22.75
C HIS A 106 -22.45 -3.39 21.69
N GLU A 107 -23.06 -3.12 20.55
CA GLU A 107 -23.07 -4.04 19.41
C GLU A 107 -21.66 -4.29 18.87
N LEU A 108 -20.87 -3.23 18.67
CA LEU A 108 -19.45 -3.34 18.26
C LEU A 108 -18.63 -4.15 19.26
N GLU A 109 -18.90 -4.02 20.56
CA GLU A 109 -18.17 -4.76 21.60
C GLU A 109 -18.65 -6.19 21.77
N ALA A 110 -19.85 -6.50 21.31
CA ALA A 110 -20.34 -7.86 21.22
C ALA A 110 -19.67 -8.60 20.06
N SER A 111 -19.44 -7.94 18.93
CA SER A 111 -18.73 -8.51 17.78
C SER A 111 -17.20 -8.48 17.95
N HIS A 112 -16.65 -7.45 18.61
CA HIS A 112 -15.22 -7.29 18.88
C HIS A 112 -14.98 -7.09 20.39
N ALA A 113 -14.94 -8.20 21.14
CA ALA A 113 -14.85 -8.15 22.60
C ALA A 113 -13.66 -7.36 23.15
N TRP A 114 -12.56 -7.24 22.39
CA TRP A 114 -11.36 -6.50 22.78
C TRP A 114 -11.59 -4.99 22.90
N LEU A 115 -12.60 -4.42 22.21
CA LEU A 115 -12.91 -2.99 22.24
C LEU A 115 -13.27 -2.48 23.64
N LYS A 116 -13.73 -3.37 24.54
CA LYS A 116 -14.01 -3.03 25.94
C LYS A 116 -12.77 -2.48 26.67
N SER A 117 -11.57 -2.89 26.27
CA SER A 117 -10.32 -2.36 26.81
C SER A 117 -10.13 -0.85 26.56
N LEU A 118 -10.74 -0.30 25.50
CA LEU A 118 -10.65 1.12 25.16
C LEU A 118 -11.40 2.04 26.14
N ARG A 119 -12.21 1.46 27.04
CA ARG A 119 -12.85 2.15 28.16
C ARG A 119 -12.39 1.64 29.53
N GLY A 120 -11.24 0.98 29.57
CA GLY A 120 -10.62 0.50 30.81
C GLY A 120 -11.22 -0.78 31.38
N ILE A 121 -12.04 -1.50 30.62
CA ILE A 121 -12.61 -2.77 31.06
C ILE A 121 -11.69 -3.90 30.60
N GLU A 122 -11.35 -4.82 31.51
CA GLU A 122 -10.56 -6.00 31.17
C GLU A 122 -11.24 -6.80 30.05
N ALA A 123 -10.46 -7.09 28.99
CA ALA A 123 -10.93 -7.70 27.77
C ALA A 123 -9.82 -8.52 27.12
N GLN A 124 -10.19 -9.34 26.13
CA GLN A 124 -9.20 -10.02 25.29
C GLN A 124 -8.31 -9.00 24.57
N GLU A 125 -7.10 -9.40 24.21
CA GLU A 125 -6.19 -8.56 23.42
C GLU A 125 -6.75 -8.31 22.02
N ARG A 126 -6.45 -7.13 21.45
CA ARG A 126 -6.76 -6.80 20.06
C ARG A 126 -6.07 -7.83 19.15
N PRO A 127 -6.78 -8.42 18.17
CA PRO A 127 -6.15 -9.28 17.17
C PRO A 127 -5.01 -8.56 16.45
N VAL A 128 -3.85 -9.21 16.34
CA VAL A 128 -2.69 -8.63 15.67
C VAL A 128 -2.90 -8.66 14.16
N PHE A 129 -2.91 -7.49 13.52
CA PHE A 129 -2.85 -7.40 12.07
C PHE A 129 -1.41 -7.58 11.58
N VAL A 130 -1.18 -8.61 10.77
CA VAL A 130 0.13 -8.89 10.18
C VAL A 130 0.12 -8.38 8.74
N ALA A 131 0.83 -7.28 8.50
CA ALA A 131 1.05 -6.76 7.15
C ALA A 131 1.99 -7.70 6.38
N ASP A 132 1.44 -8.44 5.41
CA ASP A 132 2.22 -9.31 4.53
C ASP A 132 2.61 -8.56 3.25
N VAL A 133 3.76 -7.89 3.31
CA VAL A 133 4.35 -7.15 2.18
C VAL A 133 4.64 -8.09 1.01
N GLU A 134 5.08 -9.32 1.27
CA GLU A 134 5.46 -10.26 0.21
C GLU A 134 4.21 -10.79 -0.52
N GLN A 135 3.15 -11.11 0.22
CA GLN A 135 1.87 -11.44 -0.40
C GLN A 135 1.32 -10.28 -1.24
N TRP A 136 1.40 -9.04 -0.72
CA TRP A 136 0.98 -7.88 -1.50
C TRP A 136 1.78 -7.73 -2.81
N LYS A 137 3.10 -7.98 -2.78
CA LYS A 137 3.96 -7.95 -3.98
C LYS A 137 3.55 -9.02 -4.99
N LEU A 138 3.19 -10.22 -4.51
CA LEU A 138 2.70 -11.31 -5.37
C LEU A 138 1.37 -10.95 -6.03
N ASP A 139 0.43 -10.41 -5.26
CA ASP A 139 -0.89 -9.98 -5.77
C ASP A 139 -0.75 -8.81 -6.77
N ASN A 140 0.30 -8.00 -6.64
CA ASN A 140 0.61 -6.86 -7.49
C ASN A 140 1.80 -7.12 -8.45
N LYS A 141 2.00 -8.37 -8.87
CA LYS A 141 3.16 -8.80 -9.68
C LYS A 141 3.43 -7.94 -10.90
N SER A 142 2.40 -7.47 -11.61
CA SER A 142 2.56 -6.61 -12.80
C SER A 142 3.21 -5.26 -12.47
N LEU A 143 2.73 -4.63 -11.39
CA LEU A 143 3.28 -3.36 -10.89
C LEU A 143 4.72 -3.56 -10.39
N MET A 144 4.96 -4.62 -9.60
CA MET A 144 6.28 -4.97 -9.09
C MET A 144 7.27 -5.28 -10.22
N SER A 145 6.87 -6.05 -11.22
CA SER A 145 7.73 -6.39 -12.36
C SER A 145 8.14 -5.15 -13.14
N SER A 146 7.20 -4.22 -13.36
CA SER A 146 7.50 -2.95 -14.03
C SER A 146 8.47 -2.08 -13.23
N TYR A 147 8.29 -2.02 -11.91
CA TYR A 147 9.19 -1.31 -11.02
C TYR A 147 10.60 -1.95 -10.97
N LEU A 148 10.70 -3.26 -10.77
CA LEU A 148 11.97 -3.99 -10.68
C LEU A 148 12.75 -3.94 -12.00
N LYS A 149 12.07 -3.97 -13.15
CA LYS A 149 12.71 -3.70 -14.46
C LYS A 149 13.42 -2.34 -14.48
N ARG A 150 12.87 -1.29 -13.84
CA ARG A 150 13.49 0.05 -13.75
C ARG A 150 14.58 0.17 -12.67
N GLN A 151 14.58 -0.71 -11.67
CA GLN A 151 15.70 -0.86 -10.74
C GLN A 151 16.88 -1.57 -11.41
N GLY A 152 16.60 -2.36 -12.44
CA GLY A 152 17.62 -2.97 -13.27
C GLY A 152 18.47 -3.99 -12.52
N VAL A 153 19.58 -4.37 -13.14
CA VAL A 153 20.60 -5.24 -12.53
C VAL A 153 21.99 -4.69 -12.83
N LYS A 154 22.97 -5.10 -12.04
CA LYS A 154 24.37 -4.74 -12.25
C LYS A 154 24.98 -5.66 -13.32
N ILE A 155 25.42 -5.09 -14.43
CA ILE A 155 26.06 -5.75 -15.58
C ILE A 155 27.36 -4.99 -15.87
N ASN A 156 28.51 -5.66 -15.80
CA ASN A 156 29.84 -5.04 -15.99
C ASN A 156 30.04 -3.74 -15.17
N ASP A 157 29.72 -3.82 -13.88
CA ASP A 157 29.78 -2.70 -12.93
C ASP A 157 28.81 -1.52 -13.14
N VAL A 158 27.94 -1.59 -14.15
CA VAL A 158 26.91 -0.58 -14.43
C VAL A 158 25.53 -1.14 -14.10
N PHE A 159 24.70 -0.36 -13.41
CA PHE A 159 23.28 -0.71 -13.22
C PHE A 159 22.50 -0.39 -14.49
N VAL A 160 21.93 -1.41 -15.12
CA VAL A 160 21.16 -1.25 -16.36
C VAL A 160 19.71 -1.63 -16.12
N SER A 161 18.82 -0.69 -16.40
CA SER A 161 17.37 -0.86 -16.38
C SER A 161 16.97 -1.85 -17.47
N LEU A 162 16.19 -2.86 -17.11
CA LEU A 162 15.69 -3.91 -17.97
C LEU A 162 14.39 -3.44 -18.65
N THR A 163 14.41 -2.32 -19.36
CA THR A 163 13.25 -1.79 -20.10
C THR A 163 13.20 -2.32 -21.53
N GLU A 164 12.03 -2.27 -22.16
CA GLU A 164 11.88 -2.66 -23.58
C GLU A 164 12.66 -1.71 -24.51
N SER A 165 12.71 -0.42 -24.16
CA SER A 165 13.57 0.60 -24.81
C SER A 165 15.01 0.10 -24.92
N GLN A 166 15.57 -0.39 -23.81
CA GLN A 166 16.95 -0.90 -23.75
C GLN A 166 17.14 -2.17 -24.59
N GLN A 167 16.18 -3.10 -24.57
CA GLN A 167 16.19 -4.29 -25.44
C GLN A 167 16.22 -3.90 -26.92
N ASN A 168 15.39 -2.93 -27.32
CA ASN A 168 15.33 -2.44 -28.69
C ASN A 168 16.63 -1.71 -29.09
N GLY A 169 17.23 -0.95 -28.17
CA GLY A 169 18.53 -0.31 -28.38
C GLY A 169 19.66 -1.32 -28.61
N ILE A 170 19.72 -2.38 -27.80
CA ILE A 170 20.69 -3.48 -27.96
C ILE A 170 20.49 -4.16 -29.32
N ALA A 171 19.25 -4.50 -29.68
CA ALA A 171 18.92 -5.13 -30.96
C ALA A 171 19.30 -4.25 -32.16
N ALA A 172 19.06 -2.94 -32.08
CA ALA A 172 19.42 -1.99 -33.13
C ALA A 172 20.94 -1.89 -33.34
N ILE A 173 21.72 -1.87 -32.24
CA ILE A 173 23.19 -1.89 -32.33
C ILE A 173 23.66 -3.19 -32.98
N LYS A 174 23.15 -4.34 -32.54
CA LYS A 174 23.52 -5.64 -33.12
C LYS A 174 23.23 -5.69 -34.62
N GLN A 175 22.06 -5.22 -35.05
CA GLN A 175 21.71 -5.14 -36.48
C GLN A 175 22.67 -4.22 -37.26
N GLY A 176 23.09 -3.09 -36.66
CA GLY A 176 24.07 -2.19 -37.24
C GLY A 176 25.46 -2.82 -37.39
N LEU A 177 25.90 -3.59 -36.40
CA LEU A 177 27.16 -4.35 -36.45
C LEU A 177 27.13 -5.41 -37.55
N ASP A 178 26.05 -6.19 -37.63
CA ASP A 178 25.87 -7.24 -38.65
C ASP A 178 25.86 -6.63 -40.07
N LEU A 179 25.28 -5.43 -40.23
CA LEU A 179 25.29 -4.71 -41.50
C LEU A 179 26.70 -4.21 -41.85
N ALA A 180 27.44 -3.67 -40.89
CA ALA A 180 28.81 -3.21 -41.10
C ALA A 180 29.72 -4.36 -41.54
N GLU A 181 29.62 -5.50 -40.87
CA GLU A 181 30.38 -6.72 -41.18
C GLU A 181 30.09 -7.20 -42.62
N LYS A 182 28.81 -7.24 -43.02
CA LYS A 182 28.40 -7.59 -44.40
C LYS A 182 29.03 -6.69 -45.47
N HIS A 183 29.40 -5.46 -45.11
CA HIS A 183 30.04 -4.49 -46.00
C HIS A 183 31.55 -4.35 -45.76
N GLY A 184 32.17 -5.27 -45.01
CA GLY A 184 33.60 -5.26 -44.70
C GLY A 184 34.03 -4.05 -43.87
N ARG A 185 33.13 -3.49 -43.07
CA ARG A 185 33.38 -2.37 -42.17
C ARG A 185 33.31 -2.82 -40.72
N THR A 186 34.03 -2.10 -39.86
CA THR A 186 34.00 -2.29 -38.41
C THR A 186 33.50 -1.03 -37.74
N ILE A 187 32.52 -1.15 -36.84
CA ILE A 187 32.01 -0.04 -36.03
C ILE A 187 32.49 -0.27 -34.60
N LEU A 188 33.62 0.34 -34.26
CA LEU A 188 34.20 0.34 -32.93
C LEU A 188 34.76 1.74 -32.60
N PRO A 189 34.70 2.18 -31.32
CA PRO A 189 34.06 1.49 -30.20
C PRO A 189 32.53 1.57 -30.29
N ILE A 190 31.84 0.61 -29.66
CA ILE A 190 30.39 0.66 -29.49
C ILE A 190 30.10 1.51 -28.26
N ASN A 191 29.25 2.53 -28.41
CA ASN A 191 28.79 3.34 -27.29
C ASN A 191 27.29 3.12 -27.10
N PHE A 192 26.91 2.54 -25.98
CA PHE A 192 25.51 2.28 -25.62
C PHE A 192 25.06 3.25 -24.55
N ASN A 193 23.96 3.97 -24.81
CA ASN A 193 23.36 4.86 -23.83
C ASN A 193 22.38 4.07 -22.95
N ALA A 194 22.89 3.53 -21.84
CA ALA A 194 22.11 2.69 -20.94
C ALA A 194 21.22 3.55 -20.03
N GLU A 195 19.94 3.21 -19.97
CA GLU A 195 19.04 3.68 -18.90
C GLU A 195 19.45 2.96 -17.61
N THR A 196 19.66 3.73 -16.55
CA THR A 196 19.98 3.26 -15.20
C THR A 196 18.90 3.72 -14.22
N PRO A 197 18.89 3.23 -12.99
CA PRO A 197 17.92 3.68 -12.00
C PRO A 197 17.99 5.18 -11.68
N THR A 198 19.15 5.80 -11.89
CA THR A 198 19.45 7.19 -11.53
C THR A 198 19.53 8.13 -12.73
N GLY A 199 19.28 7.65 -13.95
CA GLY A 199 19.42 8.42 -15.19
C GLY A 199 20.12 7.62 -16.28
N ASN A 200 20.73 8.28 -17.25
CA ASN A 200 21.40 7.59 -18.36
C ASN A 200 22.92 7.55 -18.15
N GLN A 201 23.55 6.46 -18.58
CA GLN A 201 25.00 6.27 -18.53
C GLN A 201 25.51 5.66 -19.85
N TRP A 202 26.57 6.25 -20.39
CA TRP A 202 27.24 5.69 -21.57
C TRP A 202 28.14 4.52 -21.16
N ILE A 203 27.95 3.38 -21.81
CA ILE A 203 28.78 2.19 -21.70
C ILE A 203 29.56 2.05 -23.01
N LYS A 204 30.88 1.99 -22.90
CA LYS A 204 31.78 1.82 -24.03
C LYS A 204 32.23 0.36 -24.10
N PHE A 205 32.17 -0.23 -25.29
CA PHE A 205 32.73 -1.55 -25.58
C PHE A 205 33.79 -1.40 -26.66
N ASP A 206 34.99 -1.91 -26.37
CA ASP A 206 36.13 -1.83 -27.29
C ASP A 206 36.14 -3.01 -28.27
N THR A 207 35.39 -4.07 -27.96
CA THR A 207 35.22 -5.24 -28.82
C THR A 207 33.74 -5.60 -29.02
N ILE A 208 33.46 -6.35 -30.09
CA ILE A 208 32.12 -6.89 -30.35
C ILE A 208 31.75 -7.93 -29.26
N ASP A 209 32.70 -8.78 -28.88
CA ASP A 209 32.50 -9.83 -27.87
C ASP A 209 32.06 -9.25 -26.51
N GLU A 210 32.64 -8.13 -26.09
CA GLU A 210 32.22 -7.42 -24.86
C GLU A 210 30.75 -6.97 -24.93
N PHE A 211 30.34 -6.42 -26.07
CA PHE A 211 28.96 -6.00 -26.29
C PHE A 211 28.00 -7.20 -26.36
N GLU A 212 28.38 -8.29 -27.02
CA GLU A 212 27.55 -9.49 -27.11
C GLU A 212 27.39 -10.17 -25.74
N MET A 213 28.45 -10.24 -24.93
CA MET A 213 28.37 -10.74 -23.56
C MET A 213 27.46 -9.88 -22.69
N PHE A 214 27.55 -8.55 -22.83
CA PHE A 214 26.63 -7.62 -22.18
C PHE A 214 25.17 -7.87 -22.59
N ALA A 215 24.90 -8.03 -23.89
CA ALA A 215 23.57 -8.29 -24.42
C ALA A 215 22.99 -9.62 -23.89
N LEU A 216 23.81 -10.67 -23.81
CA LEU A 216 23.42 -11.97 -23.25
C LEU A 216 23.07 -11.86 -21.76
N GLN A 217 23.91 -11.17 -20.97
CA GLN A 217 23.64 -10.94 -19.54
C GLN A 217 22.34 -10.15 -19.33
N PHE A 218 22.11 -9.12 -20.16
CA PHE A 218 20.87 -8.33 -20.13
C PHE A 218 19.64 -9.20 -20.45
N MET A 219 19.69 -10.02 -21.49
CA MET A 219 18.59 -10.92 -21.85
C MET A 219 18.30 -11.97 -20.77
N ALA A 220 19.33 -12.58 -20.21
CA ALA A 220 19.18 -13.55 -19.11
C ALA A 220 18.53 -12.89 -17.87
N ALA A 221 18.98 -11.69 -17.50
CA ALA A 221 18.38 -10.95 -16.38
C ALA A 221 16.92 -10.55 -16.65
N ARG A 222 16.60 -10.19 -17.89
CA ARG A 222 15.24 -9.82 -18.30
C ARG A 222 14.27 -11.00 -18.29
N GLN A 223 14.76 -12.22 -18.56
CA GLN A 223 13.94 -13.44 -18.62
C GLN A 223 13.19 -13.72 -17.30
N VAL A 224 13.73 -13.30 -16.15
CA VAL A 224 13.10 -13.49 -14.83
C VAL A 224 11.70 -12.83 -14.73
N PHE A 225 11.41 -11.86 -15.61
CA PHE A 225 10.16 -11.10 -15.60
C PHE A 225 9.12 -11.59 -16.63
N TYR A 226 9.34 -12.74 -17.26
CA TYR A 226 8.45 -13.36 -18.25
C TYR A 226 8.13 -14.79 -17.84
#